data_AF-A0A2S8Y1B9-F1
#
_entry.id   AF-A0A2S8Y1B9-F1
#
_cell.length_a   1.000
_cell.length_b   1.000
_cell.length_c   1.000
_cell.angle_alpha   90.00
_cell.angle_beta   90.00
_cell.angle_gamma   90.00
#
_symmetry.space_group_name_H-M   'P 1'
#
loop_
_entity.id
_entity.type
_entity.pdbx_description
1 polymer ?
#
loop_
_entity_poly.entity_id
_entity_poly.type
_entity_poly.pdbx_seq_one_letter_code
_entity_poly.pdbx_strand_id
1 'polypeptide(L)' 'DRINIAEVVGVQVISLDQAPEGYGEFDAGVPKKFVIDPHKMFSAA' A
#
# COMPACT_ATOMS: atom_id res chain seq x y z
N ASP A 1 16.99 -1.66 -19.07
CA ASP A 1 15.65 -1.19 -18.69
C ASP A 1 15.35 -1.62 -17.26
N ARG A 2 14.72 -0.79 -16.42
CA ARG A 2 14.44 -1.15 -15.01
C ARG A 2 12.96 -1.48 -14.85
N ILE A 3 12.66 -2.55 -14.13
CA ILE A 3 11.29 -2.97 -13.82
C ILE A 3 10.69 -2.05 -12.75
N ASN A 4 9.43 -1.65 -12.93
CA ASN A 4 8.66 -0.97 -11.89
C ASN A 4 8.19 -1.99 -10.84
N ILE A 5 8.98 -2.17 -9.76
CA ILE A 5 8.70 -3.17 -8.73
C ILE A 5 7.35 -2.90 -8.04
N ALA A 6 6.99 -1.63 -7.81
CA ALA A 6 5.76 -1.28 -7.09
C ALA A 6 4.51 -1.77 -7.82
N GLU A 7 4.51 -1.68 -9.14
CA GLU A 7 3.45 -2.23 -9.99
C GLU A 7 3.46 -3.75 -9.97
N VAL A 8 4.64 -4.36 -10.13
CA VAL A 8 4.79 -5.83 -10.19
C VAL A 8 4.30 -6.53 -8.91
N VAL A 9 4.51 -5.92 -7.75
CA VAL A 9 4.11 -6.52 -6.46
C VAL A 9 2.75 -6.02 -5.95
N GLY A 10 2.01 -5.24 -6.75
CA GLY A 10 0.68 -4.76 -6.39
C GLY A 10 0.65 -3.84 -5.17
N VAL A 11 1.57 -2.87 -5.11
CA VAL A 11 1.63 -1.92 -3.98
C VAL A 11 0.38 -1.04 -3.94
N GLN A 12 -0.25 -0.97 -2.77
CA GLN A 12 -1.26 0.01 -2.44
C GLN A 12 -0.76 0.85 -1.26
N VAL A 13 -0.49 2.13 -1.50
CA VAL A 13 -0.10 3.07 -0.44
C VAL A 13 -1.35 3.52 0.31
N ILE A 14 -1.32 3.48 1.64
CA ILE A 14 -2.42 3.88 2.52
C ILE A 14 -1.92 4.85 3.60
N SER A 15 -2.82 5.67 4.14
CA SER A 15 -2.53 6.50 5.31
C SER A 15 -2.48 5.64 6.59
N LEU A 16 -2.00 6.24 7.69
CA LEU A 16 -2.04 5.60 9.00
C LEU A 16 -3.47 5.30 9.46
N ASP A 17 -4.42 6.20 9.19
CA ASP A 17 -5.83 6.04 9.57
C ASP A 17 -6.51 4.89 8.82
N GLN A 18 -6.05 4.57 7.61
CA GLN A 18 -6.56 3.47 6.79
C GLN A 18 -5.97 2.11 7.17
N ALA A 19 -5.00 2.05 8.09
CA ALA A 19 -4.36 0.80 8.47
C ALA A 19 -5.35 -0.28 8.95
N PRO A 20 -6.35 0.00 9.82
CA PRO A 20 -7.30 -1.03 10.26
C PRO A 20 -8.10 -1.66 9.11
N GLU A 21 -8.55 -0.86 8.15
CA GLU A 21 -9.23 -1.33 6.94
C GLU A 21 -8.30 -2.18 6.07
N GLY A 22 -7.06 -1.72 5.85
CA GLY A 22 -6.04 -2.46 5.10
C GLY A 22 -5.71 -3.82 5.72
N TYR A 23 -5.68 -3.92 7.05
CA TYR A 23 -5.54 -5.20 7.74
C TYR A 23 -6.76 -6.12 7.53
N GLY A 24 -7.98 -5.58 7.55
CA GLY A 24 -9.20 -6.34 7.27
C GLY A 24 -9.25 -6.87 5.84
N GLU A 25 -8.90 -6.06 4.85
CA GLU A 25 -8.79 -6.51 3.46
C GLU A 25 -7.70 -7.58 3.30
N PHE A 26 -6.54 -7.38 3.93
CA PHE A 26 -5.43 -8.34 3.87
C PHE A 26 -5.80 -9.69 4.49
N ASP A 27 -6.49 -9.68 5.63
CA ASP A 27 -7.02 -10.89 6.27
C ASP A 27 -8.05 -11.62 5.40
N ALA A 28 -8.88 -10.86 4.67
CA ALA A 28 -9.81 -11.39 3.67
C ALA A 28 -9.12 -11.97 2.41
N GLY A 29 -7.79 -11.87 2.30
CA GLY A 29 -7.01 -12.49 1.24
C GLY A 29 -6.88 -11.69 -0.05
N VAL A 30 -7.08 -10.35 0.00
CA VAL A 30 -6.85 -9.52 -1.19
C VAL A 30 -5.37 -9.59 -1.64
N PRO A 31 -5.08 -9.69 -2.95
CA PRO A 31 -3.70 -9.77 -3.45
C PRO A 31 -3.06 -8.38 -3.57
N LYS A 32 -3.04 -7.62 -2.46
CA LYS A 32 -2.48 -6.26 -2.41
C LYS A 32 -1.35 -6.18 -1.39
N LYS A 33 -0.30 -5.45 -1.73
CA LYS A 33 0.76 -5.10 -0.78
C LYS A 33 0.49 -3.71 -0.20
N PHE A 34 -0.17 -3.66 0.95
CA PHE A 34 -0.38 -2.41 1.66
C PHE A 34 0.94 -1.85 2.22
N VAL A 35 1.22 -0.59 1.93
CA VAL A 35 2.37 0.18 2.44
C VAL A 35 1.83 1.43 3.14
N ILE A 36 2.08 1.56 4.43
CA ILE A 36 1.61 2.70 5.21
C ILE A 36 2.59 3.86 5.03
N ASP A 37 2.10 5.00 4.57
CA ASP A 37 2.84 6.27 4.53
C ASP A 37 2.32 7.21 5.62
N PRO A 38 2.85 7.13 6.86
CA PRO A 38 2.34 7.89 8.00
C PRO A 38 2.67 9.39 7.91
N HIS A 39 3.60 9.78 7.04
CA HIS A 39 4.12 11.14 6.94
C HIS A 39 3.88 11.78 5.56
N LYS A 40 3.13 11.11 4.68
CA LYS A 40 2.84 11.55 3.31
C LYS A 40 4.11 11.84 2.49
N MET A 41 5.19 11.08 2.73
CA MET A 41 6.47 11.25 2.03
C MET A 41 6.40 10.85 0.55
N PHE A 42 5.53 9.92 0.19
CA PHE A 42 5.38 9.39 -1.17
C PHE A 42 4.12 9.91 -1.86
N SER A 43 3.09 10.24 -1.08
CA SER A 43 1.81 10.77 -1.56
C SER A 43 1.74 12.31 -1.55
N ALA A 44 2.85 13.02 -1.30
CA ALA A 44 2.88 14.47 -1.42
C ALA A 44 2.83 14.91 -2.90
N ALA A 45 1.62 15.22 -3.36
CA ALA A 45 1.31 16.06 -4.51
C ALA A 45 0.15 16.99 -4.13
#